data_AF-A0A936EEB5-F1
#
_entry.id   AF-A0A936EEB5-F1
#
_cell.length_a   1.000
_cell.length_b   1.000
_cell.length_c   1.000
_cell.angle_alpha   90.00
_cell.angle_beta   90.00
_cell.angle_gamma   90.00
#
_symmetry.space_group_name_H-M   'P 1'
#
loop_
_entity.id
_entity.type
_entity.pdbx_description
1 polymer ?
#
loop_
_entity_poly.entity_id
_entity_poly.type
_entity_poly.pdbx_seq_one_letter_code
_entity_poly.pdbx_strand_id
1 'polypeptide(L)'
;MHRDRADTSHFLPTAPDPEYTQPTTRYVSVRGIPSHIHAADAGALRVQPAHWPLAVMLTLTQLAVGLLATAPLIVLSLSERSAPLPSGLWDHVNSLLIAAGSLPLSRLVTYYVANSSLHAAQLAGLALLFAGLGSSTLHLGQPLRAWRFFLGLRTSWLSREILIFSAFAPLALASLLLPACLALRLALVATGVLGIACSAMIYIDTRRCFWAASPTCIRFFGTALVAALATVDPVAAALVLLAKLGCESTQAHGSSVPARLQRGPLRPLFTARFLLGVTAAALLAGGPLWPALALFAAGELAERLLFFRAVDAPKMPGNPSP
;
A
#
# COMPACT_ATOMS: atom_id res chain seq x y z
N MET A 1 -29.76 16.67 22.89
CA MET A 1 -30.25 17.39 21.70
C MET A 1 -30.34 16.37 20.57
N HIS A 2 -31.48 15.68 20.44
CA HIS A 2 -31.75 14.76 19.33
C HIS A 2 -31.82 15.61 18.06
N ARG A 3 -30.89 15.43 17.12
CA ARG A 3 -31.08 15.96 15.76
C ARG A 3 -32.14 15.08 15.12
N ASP A 4 -33.31 15.64 14.84
CA ASP A 4 -34.30 14.99 13.99
C ASP A 4 -33.61 14.64 12.67
N ARG A 5 -33.49 13.33 12.38
CA ARG A 5 -32.94 12.88 11.10
C ARG A 5 -33.89 13.34 10.00
N ALA A 6 -33.34 13.93 8.93
CA ALA A 6 -34.12 14.25 7.75
C ALA A 6 -34.84 12.98 7.25
N ASP A 7 -36.11 13.09 6.90
CA ASP A 7 -36.87 11.99 6.28
C ASP A 7 -36.26 11.65 4.92
N THR A 8 -35.58 10.50 4.85
CA THR A 8 -34.85 10.01 3.67
C THR A 8 -35.68 9.07 2.79
N SER A 9 -36.95 8.79 3.17
CA SER A 9 -37.79 7.78 2.50
C SER A 9 -38.13 8.11 1.04
N HIS A 10 -38.13 9.39 0.67
CA HIS A 10 -38.44 9.89 -0.67
C HIS A 10 -37.40 10.93 -1.13
N PHE A 11 -36.16 10.49 -1.34
CA PHE A 11 -35.10 11.35 -1.88
C PHE A 11 -34.95 11.21 -3.40
N LEU A 12 -34.34 12.22 -4.04
CA LEU A 12 -34.20 12.26 -5.50
C LEU A 12 -33.48 11.01 -6.03
N PRO A 13 -34.01 10.33 -7.07
CA PRO A 13 -33.31 9.25 -7.74
C PRO A 13 -31.94 9.73 -8.23
N THR A 14 -30.90 8.91 -8.04
CA THR A 14 -29.50 9.18 -8.44
C THR A 14 -28.76 10.31 -7.71
N ALA A 15 -29.40 10.98 -6.74
CA ALA A 15 -28.69 11.90 -5.84
C ALA A 15 -27.84 11.12 -4.82
N PRO A 16 -26.82 11.75 -4.20
CA PRO A 16 -26.07 11.12 -3.12
C PRO A 16 -26.98 10.67 -1.99
N ASP A 17 -26.61 9.57 -1.34
CA ASP A 17 -27.36 9.03 -0.21
C ASP A 17 -27.59 10.13 0.86
N PRO A 18 -28.84 10.51 1.12
CA PRO A 18 -29.16 11.56 2.08
C PRO A 18 -28.83 11.16 3.52
N GLU A 19 -28.67 9.86 3.82
CA GLU A 19 -28.17 9.42 5.13
C GLU A 19 -26.74 9.92 5.38
N TYR A 20 -25.95 10.08 4.31
CA TYR A 20 -24.55 10.50 4.40
C TYR A 20 -24.41 12.02 4.57
N THR A 21 -25.27 12.80 3.92
CA THR A 21 -25.12 14.27 3.82
C THR A 21 -26.12 15.06 4.65
N GLN A 22 -27.22 14.44 5.10
CA GLN A 22 -28.33 15.06 5.82
C GLN A 22 -28.67 16.46 5.29
N PRO A 23 -29.04 16.58 4.01
CA PRO A 23 -29.22 17.87 3.36
C PRO A 23 -30.42 18.61 3.96
N THR A 24 -30.29 19.93 4.12
CA THR A 24 -31.39 20.81 4.55
C THR A 24 -32.32 21.17 3.40
N THR A 25 -31.92 20.95 2.15
CA THR A 25 -32.72 21.22 0.96
C THR A 25 -33.75 20.12 0.73
N ARG A 26 -35.04 20.50 0.71
CA ARG A 26 -36.16 19.59 0.38
C ARG A 26 -36.64 19.86 -1.04
N TYR A 27 -36.66 18.82 -1.87
CA TYR A 27 -37.23 18.90 -3.22
C TYR A 27 -38.73 18.60 -3.14
N VAL A 28 -39.57 19.58 -3.47
CA VAL A 28 -41.03 19.44 -3.48
C VAL A 28 -41.50 19.56 -4.93
N SER A 29 -42.20 18.54 -5.42
CA SER A 29 -42.78 18.52 -6.77
C SER A 29 -44.25 18.11 -6.68
N VAL A 30 -45.09 18.83 -7.43
CA VAL A 30 -46.52 18.49 -7.60
C VAL A 30 -46.71 17.36 -8.62
N ARG A 31 -45.70 17.11 -9.46
CA ARG A 31 -45.67 15.99 -10.42
C ARG A 31 -44.91 14.83 -9.78
N GLY A 32 -45.45 13.61 -9.89
CA GLY A 32 -44.71 12.40 -9.54
C GLY A 32 -43.41 12.33 -10.34
N ILE A 33 -42.32 11.89 -9.71
CA ILE A 33 -41.00 11.76 -10.35
C ILE A 33 -41.02 10.49 -11.22
N PRO A 34 -40.91 10.58 -12.56
CA PRO A 34 -40.83 9.39 -13.39
C PRO A 34 -39.67 8.47 -13.00
N SER A 35 -39.88 7.16 -13.09
CA SER A 35 -38.91 6.11 -12.70
C SER A 35 -37.62 6.09 -13.54
N HIS A 36 -37.61 6.75 -14.69
CA HIS A 36 -36.48 6.83 -15.63
C HIS A 36 -35.70 8.15 -15.54
N ILE A 37 -35.95 8.97 -14.50
CA ILE A 37 -35.16 10.18 -14.27
C ILE A 37 -33.77 9.79 -13.78
N HIS A 38 -32.76 10.27 -14.49
CA HIS A 38 -31.36 10.22 -14.10
C HIS A 38 -30.79 11.63 -14.08
N ALA A 39 -29.76 11.87 -13.27
CA ALA A 39 -28.98 13.10 -13.36
C ALA A 39 -28.54 13.37 -14.80
N ALA A 40 -28.62 14.63 -15.24
CA ALA A 40 -28.29 15.02 -16.62
C ALA A 40 -26.85 14.62 -17.04
N ASP A 41 -25.97 14.47 -16.06
CA ASP A 41 -24.57 14.08 -16.24
C ASP A 41 -24.27 12.65 -15.76
N ALA A 42 -25.29 11.80 -15.57
CA ALA A 42 -25.12 10.40 -15.13
C ALA A 42 -24.20 9.59 -16.05
N GLY A 43 -24.13 9.94 -17.34
CA GLY A 43 -23.21 9.34 -18.32
C GLY A 43 -21.82 9.98 -18.37
N ALA A 44 -21.62 11.16 -17.77
CA ALA A 44 -20.39 11.92 -17.88
C ALA A 44 -19.28 11.30 -17.02
N LEU A 45 -18.22 10.83 -17.67
CA LEU A 45 -17.04 10.30 -17.00
C LEU A 45 -16.09 11.44 -16.60
N ARG A 46 -15.89 11.65 -15.30
CA ARG A 46 -14.95 12.66 -14.78
C ARG A 46 -13.74 11.98 -14.16
N VAL A 47 -12.57 12.27 -14.72
CA VAL A 47 -11.29 11.80 -14.20
C VAL A 47 -10.91 12.62 -12.96
N GLN A 48 -10.59 11.94 -11.87
CA GLN A 48 -10.14 12.59 -10.64
C GLN A 48 -8.66 13.02 -10.75
N PRO A 49 -8.21 14.04 -9.99
CA PRO A 49 -6.82 14.47 -10.00
C PRO A 49 -5.88 13.36 -9.55
N ALA A 50 -4.71 13.29 -10.18
CA ALA A 50 -3.62 12.45 -9.73
C ALA A 50 -3.04 13.06 -8.45
N HIS A 51 -3.37 12.51 -7.29
CA HIS A 51 -2.77 12.90 -6.01
C HIS A 51 -1.30 12.43 -5.95
N TRP A 52 -0.43 13.05 -6.75
CA TRP A 52 0.93 12.58 -7.02
C TRP A 52 1.76 12.24 -5.78
N PRO A 53 1.85 13.10 -4.74
CA PRO A 53 2.67 12.75 -3.59
C PRO A 53 2.11 11.54 -2.83
N LEU A 54 0.77 11.38 -2.77
CA LEU A 54 0.16 10.19 -2.17
C LEU A 54 0.40 8.94 -3.01
N ALA A 55 0.33 9.03 -4.34
CA ALA A 55 0.62 7.90 -5.23
C ALA A 55 2.07 7.43 -5.07
N VAL A 56 3.02 8.37 -5.03
CA VAL A 56 4.44 8.09 -4.81
C VAL A 56 4.65 7.52 -3.41
N MET A 57 4.17 8.20 -2.37
CA MET A 57 4.29 7.76 -0.98
C MET A 57 3.80 6.31 -0.80
N LEU A 58 2.57 6.00 -1.22
CA LEU A 58 2.01 4.66 -1.07
C LEU A 58 2.84 3.60 -1.81
N THR A 59 3.20 3.87 -3.07
CA THR A 59 4.02 2.94 -3.85
C THR A 59 5.34 2.65 -3.13
N LEU A 60 6.05 3.69 -2.70
CA LEU A 60 7.36 3.56 -2.07
C LEU A 60 7.27 2.87 -0.71
N THR A 61 6.29 3.20 0.15
CA THR A 61 6.15 2.57 1.46
C THR A 61 5.78 1.09 1.36
N GLN A 62 4.94 0.69 0.40
CA GLN A 62 4.56 -0.71 0.20
C GLN A 62 5.71 -1.54 -0.39
N LEU A 63 6.46 -0.99 -1.36
CA LEU A 63 7.68 -1.61 -1.86
C LEU A 63 8.72 -1.78 -0.74
N ALA A 64 8.90 -0.74 0.07
CA ALA A 64 9.82 -0.74 1.21
C ALA A 64 9.45 -1.81 2.24
N VAL A 65 8.17 -1.88 2.65
CA VAL A 65 7.68 -2.90 3.58
C VAL A 65 7.90 -4.30 3.03
N GLY A 66 7.64 -4.53 1.75
CA GLY A 66 7.88 -5.83 1.11
C GLY A 66 9.35 -6.24 1.15
N LEU A 67 10.25 -5.37 0.70
CA LEU A 67 11.69 -5.65 0.71
C LEU A 67 12.22 -5.87 2.13
N LEU A 68 11.80 -5.05 3.10
CA LEU A 68 12.19 -5.17 4.50
C LEU A 68 11.58 -6.40 5.18
N ALA A 69 10.45 -6.94 4.67
CA ALA A 69 9.83 -8.16 5.21
C ALA A 69 10.70 -9.42 5.03
N THR A 70 11.68 -9.39 4.12
CA THR A 70 12.66 -10.49 3.94
C THR A 70 13.70 -10.54 5.06
N ALA A 71 13.76 -9.53 5.92
CA ALA A 71 14.75 -9.39 6.97
C ALA A 71 14.92 -10.61 7.90
N PRO A 72 13.84 -11.28 8.37
CA PRO A 72 13.96 -12.47 9.21
C PRO A 72 14.71 -13.63 8.54
N LEU A 73 14.66 -13.75 7.20
CA LEU A 73 15.36 -14.81 6.46
C LEU A 73 16.88 -14.75 6.67
N ILE A 74 17.42 -13.54 6.87
CA ILE A 74 18.84 -13.36 7.15
C ILE A 74 19.22 -13.88 8.55
N VAL A 75 18.28 -14.03 9.49
CA VAL A 75 18.56 -14.67 10.80
C VAL A 75 18.42 -16.18 10.69
N LEU A 76 17.42 -16.66 9.96
CA LEU A 76 17.22 -18.09 9.77
C LEU A 76 18.44 -18.72 9.05
N SER A 77 19.05 -18.00 8.10
CA SER A 77 20.28 -18.43 7.44
C SER A 77 21.52 -18.48 8.37
N LEU A 78 21.52 -17.72 9.48
CA LEU A 78 22.54 -17.85 10.54
C LEU A 78 22.36 -19.13 11.35
N SER A 79 21.11 -19.47 11.67
CA SER A 79 20.76 -20.63 12.50
C SER A 79 21.22 -21.94 11.83
N GLU A 80 20.92 -22.11 10.54
CA GLU A 80 21.25 -23.34 9.79
C GLU A 80 22.75 -23.55 9.57
N ARG A 81 23.55 -22.48 9.56
CA ARG A 81 25.00 -22.54 9.30
C ARG A 81 25.83 -22.66 10.58
N SER A 82 25.18 -22.76 11.73
CA SER A 82 25.81 -23.03 13.01
C SER A 82 26.11 -24.54 13.12
N ALA A 83 27.36 -24.96 12.89
CA ALA A 83 27.78 -26.32 13.24
C ALA A 83 27.51 -26.58 14.74
N PRO A 84 27.07 -27.80 15.13
CA PRO A 84 26.87 -28.12 16.54
C PRO A 84 28.19 -27.93 17.29
N LEU A 85 28.21 -26.99 18.23
CA LEU A 85 29.35 -26.76 19.10
C LEU A 85 29.34 -27.77 20.26
N PRO A 86 30.52 -28.15 20.81
CA PRO A 86 30.60 -29.05 21.96
C PRO A 86 29.96 -28.39 23.19
N SER A 87 29.13 -29.16 23.91
CA SER A 87 28.15 -28.77 24.95
C SER A 87 28.70 -28.11 26.24
N GLY A 88 29.60 -27.13 26.15
CA GLY A 88 30.29 -26.52 27.28
C GLY A 88 29.73 -25.15 27.73
N LEU A 89 30.18 -24.66 28.89
CA LEU A 89 29.88 -23.33 29.46
C LEU A 89 30.06 -22.17 28.44
N TRP A 90 30.98 -22.35 27.49
CA TRP A 90 31.24 -21.44 26.38
C TRP A 90 30.05 -21.27 25.41
N ASP A 91 29.07 -22.19 25.40
CA ASP A 91 27.86 -22.09 24.59
C ASP A 91 26.86 -21.06 25.13
N HIS A 92 26.75 -20.90 26.44
CA HIS A 92 25.93 -19.85 27.03
C HIS A 92 26.55 -18.48 26.76
N VAL A 93 27.88 -18.37 26.82
CA VAL A 93 28.63 -17.17 26.47
C VAL A 93 28.51 -16.87 24.98
N ASN A 94 28.69 -17.85 24.09
CA ASN A 94 28.48 -17.67 22.65
C ASN A 94 27.03 -17.32 22.31
N SER A 95 26.04 -17.91 22.98
CA SER A 95 24.63 -17.57 22.80
C SER A 95 24.32 -16.15 23.25
N LEU A 96 24.93 -15.69 24.36
CA LEU A 96 24.88 -14.31 24.83
C LEU A 96 25.64 -13.34 23.90
N LEU A 97 26.78 -13.74 23.33
CA LEU A 97 27.57 -12.94 22.38
C LEU A 97 26.88 -12.84 21.01
N ILE A 98 26.20 -13.90 20.56
CA ILE A 98 25.32 -13.92 19.39
C ILE A 98 24.09 -13.05 19.64
N ALA A 99 23.50 -13.11 20.85
CA ALA A 99 22.43 -12.21 21.28
C ALA A 99 22.91 -10.74 21.42
N ALA A 100 24.20 -10.52 21.71
CA ALA A 100 24.83 -9.22 21.85
C ALA A 100 25.54 -8.71 20.56
N GLY A 101 25.42 -9.42 19.42
CA GLY A 101 25.92 -8.96 18.12
C GLY A 101 27.44 -9.10 17.88
N SER A 102 28.17 -9.82 18.73
CA SER A 102 29.63 -10.02 18.59
C SER A 102 29.95 -11.36 17.93
N LEU A 103 29.58 -11.50 16.67
CA LEU A 103 30.09 -12.58 15.83
C LEU A 103 31.57 -12.31 15.48
N PRO A 104 32.46 -13.31 15.47
CA PRO A 104 33.84 -13.13 15.02
C PRO A 104 33.88 -12.61 13.58
N LEU A 105 34.84 -11.72 13.27
CA LEU A 105 34.90 -10.99 11.99
C LEU A 105 34.83 -11.91 10.75
N SER A 106 35.46 -13.08 10.81
CA SER A 106 35.43 -14.09 9.73
C SER A 106 34.03 -14.67 9.47
N ARG A 107 33.22 -14.87 10.52
CA ARG A 107 31.82 -15.29 10.38
C ARG A 107 30.93 -14.15 9.89
N LEU A 108 31.20 -12.92 10.31
CA LEU A 108 30.50 -11.73 9.79
C LEU A 108 30.72 -11.56 8.29
N VAL A 109 31.97 -11.64 7.81
CA VAL A 109 32.27 -11.51 6.37
C VAL A 109 31.58 -12.61 5.56
N THR A 110 31.68 -13.87 5.98
CA THR A 110 31.03 -15.00 5.29
C THR A 110 29.50 -14.85 5.28
N TYR A 111 28.92 -14.35 6.37
CA TYR A 111 27.50 -14.07 6.50
C TYR A 111 27.02 -12.98 5.53
N TYR A 112 27.71 -11.83 5.51
CA TYR A 112 27.35 -10.71 4.63
C TYR A 112 27.50 -11.08 3.15
N VAL A 113 28.55 -11.82 2.80
CA VAL A 113 28.75 -12.31 1.42
C VAL A 113 27.64 -13.28 1.03
N ALA A 114 27.30 -14.23 1.91
CA ALA A 114 26.27 -15.24 1.66
C ALA A 114 24.84 -14.67 1.54
N ASN A 115 24.56 -13.53 2.19
CA ASN A 115 23.25 -12.88 2.19
C ASN A 115 23.26 -11.52 1.46
N SER A 116 24.22 -11.29 0.57
CA SER A 116 24.42 -10.01 -0.10
C SER A 116 23.17 -9.49 -0.82
N SER A 117 22.38 -10.37 -1.44
CA SER A 117 21.10 -10.02 -2.08
C SER A 117 20.04 -9.53 -1.09
N LEU A 118 19.90 -10.19 0.07
CA LEU A 118 18.95 -9.82 1.11
C LEU A 118 19.37 -8.51 1.80
N HIS A 119 20.67 -8.28 2.01
CA HIS A 119 21.17 -7.01 2.51
C HIS A 119 20.97 -5.87 1.51
N ALA A 120 21.19 -6.11 0.20
CA ALA A 120 20.88 -5.14 -0.83
C ALA A 120 19.38 -4.80 -0.85
N ALA A 121 18.51 -5.80 -0.71
CA ALA A 121 17.06 -5.61 -0.58
C ALA A 121 16.70 -4.77 0.66
N GLN A 122 17.33 -5.01 1.80
CA GLN A 122 17.13 -4.21 3.01
C GLN A 122 17.54 -2.75 2.83
N LEU A 123 18.71 -2.50 2.26
CA LEU A 123 19.20 -1.14 2.01
C LEU A 123 18.30 -0.40 1.00
N ALA A 124 17.89 -1.08 -0.07
CA ALA A 124 16.92 -0.54 -1.03
C ALA A 124 15.58 -0.25 -0.36
N GLY A 125 15.06 -1.18 0.44
CA GLY A 125 13.82 -1.01 1.20
C GLY A 125 13.89 0.17 2.17
N LEU A 126 15.02 0.37 2.85
CA LEU A 126 15.24 1.53 3.72
C LEU A 126 15.25 2.84 2.94
N ALA A 127 15.95 2.90 1.81
CA ALA A 127 15.97 4.08 0.95
C ALA A 127 14.57 4.44 0.44
N LEU A 128 13.81 3.44 -0.02
CA LEU A 128 12.42 3.61 -0.46
C LEU A 128 11.51 4.05 0.69
N LEU A 129 11.70 3.52 1.91
CA LEU A 129 10.93 3.93 3.08
C LEU A 129 11.11 5.42 3.36
N PHE A 130 12.34 5.90 3.46
CA PHE A 130 12.61 7.32 3.73
C PHE A 130 12.17 8.22 2.58
N ALA A 131 12.31 7.78 1.32
CA ALA A 131 11.77 8.50 0.18
C ALA A 131 10.23 8.59 0.22
N GLY A 132 9.55 7.50 0.60
CA GLY A 132 8.11 7.46 0.79
C GLY A 132 7.63 8.38 1.91
N LEU A 133 8.27 8.30 3.09
CA LEU A 133 7.99 9.18 4.23
C LEU A 133 8.28 10.64 3.89
N GLY A 134 9.36 10.94 3.15
CA GLY A 134 9.64 12.28 2.65
C GLY A 134 8.52 12.79 1.73
N SER A 135 8.10 11.97 0.77
CA SER A 135 7.01 12.29 -0.16
C SER A 135 5.68 12.56 0.57
N SER A 136 5.43 11.88 1.69
CA SER A 136 4.24 12.13 2.52
C SER A 136 4.11 13.59 2.97
N THR A 137 5.21 14.31 3.17
CA THR A 137 5.15 15.70 3.65
C THR A 137 4.66 16.68 2.56
N LEU A 138 4.78 16.30 1.29
CA LEU A 138 4.50 17.16 0.14
C LEU A 138 2.99 17.30 -0.17
N HIS A 139 2.12 16.45 0.39
CA HIS A 139 0.66 16.60 0.25
C HIS A 139 -0.01 17.31 1.42
N LEU A 140 0.75 17.58 2.50
CA LEU A 140 0.21 18.25 3.68
C LEU A 140 0.11 19.76 3.42
N GLY A 141 -1.08 20.34 3.60
CA GLY A 141 -1.26 21.79 3.49
C GLY A 141 -0.55 22.59 4.60
N GLN A 142 -0.29 21.96 5.76
CA GLN A 142 0.37 22.59 6.91
C GLN A 142 1.37 21.62 7.56
N PRO A 143 2.53 21.34 6.91
CA PRO A 143 3.46 20.30 7.33
C PRO A 143 4.01 20.51 8.75
N LEU A 144 4.23 21.77 9.17
CA LEU A 144 4.70 22.12 10.51
C LEU A 144 3.73 21.73 11.64
N ARG A 145 2.46 21.46 11.31
CA ARG A 145 1.43 21.05 12.27
C ARG A 145 1.23 19.52 12.30
N ALA A 146 2.05 18.75 11.59
CA ALA A 146 1.96 17.30 11.53
C ALA A 146 2.07 16.64 12.92
N TRP A 147 2.79 17.26 13.87
CA TRP A 147 2.90 16.79 15.26
C TRP A 147 1.54 16.56 15.94
N ARG A 148 0.47 17.22 15.49
CA ARG A 148 -0.89 17.07 16.04
C ARG A 148 -1.52 15.70 15.76
N PHE A 149 -0.86 14.83 14.99
CA PHE A 149 -1.37 13.50 14.68
C PHE A 149 -1.73 12.70 15.94
N PHE A 150 -1.00 12.87 17.05
CA PHE A 150 -1.28 12.17 18.31
C PHE A 150 -2.69 12.39 18.86
N LEU A 151 -3.35 13.51 18.53
CA LEU A 151 -4.71 13.82 19.00
C LEU A 151 -5.77 12.88 18.41
N GLY A 152 -5.48 12.23 17.27
CA GLY A 152 -6.43 11.43 16.50
C GLY A 152 -6.27 9.92 16.65
N LEU A 153 -5.40 9.40 17.53
CA LEU A 153 -4.99 7.99 17.51
C LEU A 153 -6.15 7.00 17.67
N ARG A 154 -7.14 7.35 18.48
CA ARG A 154 -8.32 6.49 18.71
C ARG A 154 -9.34 6.53 17.58
N THR A 155 -9.43 7.64 16.86
CA THR A 155 -10.54 7.93 15.93
C THR A 155 -10.15 8.00 14.46
N SER A 156 -8.87 8.15 14.14
CA SER A 156 -8.39 8.37 12.77
C SER A 156 -7.39 7.31 12.33
N TRP A 157 -7.67 6.66 11.20
CA TRP A 157 -6.74 5.74 10.53
C TRP A 157 -5.45 6.42 10.08
N LEU A 158 -5.52 7.67 9.62
CA LEU A 158 -4.35 8.47 9.24
C LEU A 158 -3.40 8.69 10.43
N SER A 159 -3.95 8.98 11.61
CA SER A 159 -3.16 9.14 12.83
C SER A 159 -2.43 7.84 13.21
N ARG A 160 -3.12 6.69 13.08
CA ARG A 160 -2.53 5.37 13.34
C ARG A 160 -1.44 5.02 12.32
N GLU A 161 -1.65 5.34 11.04
CA GLU A 161 -0.64 5.18 9.99
C GLU A 161 0.65 5.93 10.33
N ILE A 162 0.54 7.23 10.68
CA ILE A 162 1.70 8.06 11.04
C ILE A 162 2.45 7.45 12.23
N LEU A 163 1.74 7.03 13.28
CA LEU A 163 2.37 6.41 14.45
C LEU A 163 3.13 5.12 14.07
N ILE A 164 2.47 4.24 13.32
CA ILE A 164 3.03 2.92 12.98
C ILE A 164 4.24 3.07 12.06
N PHE A 165 4.18 3.93 11.04
CA PHE A 165 5.35 4.17 10.19
C PHE A 165 6.48 4.92 10.92
N SER A 166 6.15 5.77 11.91
CA SER A 166 7.16 6.39 12.78
C SER A 166 7.87 5.36 13.68
N ALA A 167 7.21 4.26 14.04
CA ALA A 167 7.84 3.14 14.74
C ALA A 167 8.58 2.18 13.79
N PHE A 168 8.03 1.94 12.59
CA PHE A 168 8.61 1.08 11.57
C PHE A 168 9.99 1.58 11.10
N ALA A 169 10.16 2.89 10.90
CA ALA A 169 11.42 3.48 10.43
C ALA A 169 12.65 3.22 11.34
N PRO A 170 12.62 3.49 12.66
CA PRO A 170 13.73 3.15 13.54
C PRO A 170 13.93 1.64 13.70
N LEU A 171 12.87 0.82 13.64
CA LEU A 171 13.02 -0.64 13.62
C LEU A 171 13.77 -1.11 12.36
N ALA A 172 13.50 -0.49 11.21
CA ALA A 172 14.19 -0.81 9.96
C ALA A 172 15.69 -0.49 10.05
N LEU A 173 16.03 0.69 10.59
CA LEU A 173 17.42 1.08 10.85
C LEU A 173 18.10 0.13 11.85
N ALA A 174 17.46 -0.14 12.99
CA ALA A 174 18.00 -1.02 14.03
C ALA A 174 18.25 -2.44 13.50
N SER A 175 17.43 -2.92 12.56
CA SER A 175 17.58 -4.25 11.95
C SER A 175 18.86 -4.43 11.12
N LEU A 176 19.51 -3.33 10.73
CA LEU A 176 20.84 -3.35 10.11
C LEU A 176 21.95 -3.51 11.15
N LEU A 177 21.80 -2.87 12.32
CA LEU A 177 22.80 -2.86 13.39
C LEU A 177 22.80 -4.14 14.23
N LEU A 178 21.63 -4.76 14.37
CA LEU A 178 21.44 -5.97 15.18
C LEU A 178 20.98 -7.14 14.29
N PRO A 179 21.85 -7.62 13.37
CA PRO A 179 21.42 -8.50 12.30
C PRO A 179 20.93 -9.88 12.78
N ALA A 180 21.33 -10.31 13.99
CA ALA A 180 20.94 -11.58 14.59
C ALA A 180 19.63 -11.52 15.42
N CYS A 181 19.07 -10.33 15.68
CA CYS A 181 17.91 -10.20 16.55
C CYS A 181 16.59 -10.54 15.82
N LEU A 182 16.10 -11.78 15.98
CA LEU A 182 14.86 -12.23 15.35
C LEU A 182 13.64 -11.43 15.82
N ALA A 183 13.53 -11.17 17.13
CA ALA A 183 12.39 -10.43 17.71
C ALA A 183 12.25 -9.03 17.09
N LEU A 184 13.36 -8.32 16.89
CA LEU A 184 13.39 -7.02 16.22
C LEU A 184 12.87 -7.10 14.78
N ARG A 185 13.29 -8.13 14.03
CA ARG A 185 12.89 -8.33 12.63
C ARG A 185 11.43 -8.78 12.51
N LEU A 186 10.92 -9.58 13.46
CA LEU A 186 9.50 -9.91 13.52
C LEU A 186 8.66 -8.67 13.85
N ALA A 187 9.13 -7.81 14.78
CA ALA A 187 8.48 -6.53 15.07
C ALA A 187 8.49 -5.61 13.85
N LEU A 188 9.57 -5.59 13.06
CA LEU A 188 9.65 -4.88 11.79
C LEU A 188 8.59 -5.38 10.80
N VAL A 189 8.47 -6.70 10.58
CA VAL A 189 7.44 -7.26 9.69
C VAL A 189 6.04 -6.90 10.19
N ALA A 190 5.77 -7.10 11.48
CA ALA A 190 4.46 -6.82 12.07
C ALA A 190 4.05 -5.36 11.92
N THR A 191 4.96 -4.43 12.23
CA THR A 191 4.70 -2.99 12.08
C THR A 191 4.55 -2.58 10.62
N GLY A 192 5.31 -3.17 9.69
CA GLY A 192 5.14 -2.93 8.25
C GLY A 192 3.76 -3.37 7.74
N VAL A 193 3.32 -4.57 8.11
CA VAL A 193 1.99 -5.09 7.78
C VAL A 193 0.88 -4.20 8.36
N LEU A 194 1.01 -3.80 9.63
CA LEU A 194 0.06 -2.88 10.28
C LEU A 194 0.05 -1.50 9.62
N GLY A 195 1.20 -1.01 9.14
CA GLY A 195 1.33 0.25 8.41
C GLY A 195 0.51 0.21 7.12
N ILE A 196 0.71 -0.82 6.29
CA ILE A 196 -0.08 -1.04 5.06
C ILE A 196 -1.57 -1.19 5.39
N ALA A 197 -1.93 -1.90 6.47
CA ALA A 197 -3.31 -2.04 6.89
C ALA A 197 -3.93 -0.67 7.22
N CYS A 198 -3.21 0.20 7.92
CA CYS A 198 -3.68 1.55 8.21
C CYS A 198 -3.83 2.37 6.93
N SER A 199 -2.85 2.32 6.01
CA SER A 199 -2.96 2.98 4.70
C SER A 199 -4.20 2.52 3.93
N ALA A 200 -4.46 1.21 3.91
CA ALA A 200 -5.64 0.65 3.23
C ALA A 200 -6.95 1.14 3.87
N MET A 201 -7.00 1.15 5.21
CA MET A 201 -8.20 1.56 5.94
C MET A 201 -8.60 3.02 5.72
N ILE A 202 -7.65 3.92 5.46
CA ILE A 202 -7.95 5.32 5.10
C ILE A 202 -8.88 5.40 3.88
N TYR A 203 -8.70 4.50 2.92
CA TYR A 203 -9.53 4.47 1.71
C TYR A 203 -10.79 3.62 1.89
N ILE A 204 -10.68 2.47 2.56
CA ILE A 204 -11.81 1.56 2.79
C ILE A 204 -12.91 2.25 3.59
N ASP A 205 -12.56 3.06 4.59
CA ASP A 205 -13.51 3.75 5.47
C ASP A 205 -14.35 4.81 4.72
N THR A 206 -13.90 5.27 3.55
CA THR A 206 -14.67 6.21 2.71
C THR A 206 -15.84 5.56 1.97
N ARG A 207 -15.96 4.22 2.01
CA ARG A 207 -17.05 3.43 1.42
C ARG A 207 -17.28 3.65 -0.08
N ARG A 208 -16.26 4.06 -0.83
CA ARG A 208 -16.34 4.14 -2.29
C ARG A 208 -16.27 2.75 -2.89
N CYS A 209 -17.13 2.43 -3.86
CA CYS A 209 -17.17 1.12 -4.51
C CYS A 209 -15.80 0.68 -5.05
N PHE A 210 -15.01 1.63 -5.58
CA PHE A 210 -13.68 1.34 -6.13
C PHE A 210 -12.62 1.05 -5.07
N TRP A 211 -12.83 1.52 -3.84
CA TRP A 211 -11.93 1.34 -2.70
C TRP A 211 -12.47 0.33 -1.69
N ALA A 212 -13.33 -0.60 -2.14
CA ALA A 212 -13.80 -1.71 -1.32
C ALA A 212 -12.63 -2.52 -0.73
N ALA A 213 -12.87 -3.15 0.41
CA ALA A 213 -11.82 -3.80 1.21
C ALA A 213 -10.98 -4.81 0.42
N SER A 214 -11.61 -5.76 -0.26
CA SER A 214 -10.90 -6.81 -0.99
C SER A 214 -10.00 -6.24 -2.11
N PRO A 215 -10.50 -5.42 -3.06
CA PRO A 215 -9.67 -4.78 -4.08
C PRO A 215 -8.53 -3.93 -3.51
N THR A 216 -8.79 -3.14 -2.46
CA THR A 216 -7.77 -2.28 -1.84
C THR A 216 -6.68 -3.12 -1.16
N CYS A 217 -7.06 -4.18 -0.44
CA CYS A 217 -6.10 -5.08 0.19
C CYS A 217 -5.24 -5.82 -0.85
N ILE A 218 -5.83 -6.35 -1.92
CA ILE A 218 -5.08 -7.00 -3.02
C ILE A 218 -4.06 -6.03 -3.62
N ARG A 219 -4.48 -4.79 -3.87
CA ARG A 219 -3.61 -3.76 -4.40
C ARG A 219 -2.45 -3.43 -3.48
N PHE A 220 -2.70 -3.24 -2.19
CA PHE A 220 -1.72 -2.71 -1.25
C PHE A 220 -0.78 -3.82 -0.74
N PHE A 221 -1.34 -4.91 -0.22
CA PHE A 221 -0.56 -6.05 0.24
C PHE A 221 0.04 -6.86 -0.89
N GLY A 222 -0.61 -6.93 -2.05
CA GLY A 222 -0.05 -7.60 -3.23
C GLY A 222 1.25 -6.93 -3.71
N THR A 223 1.34 -5.60 -3.67
CA THR A 223 2.59 -4.88 -3.98
C THR A 223 3.71 -5.24 -3.02
N ALA A 224 3.42 -5.26 -1.71
CA ALA A 224 4.41 -5.63 -0.71
C ALA A 224 4.83 -7.11 -0.83
N LEU A 225 3.88 -8.01 -1.12
CA LEU A 225 4.15 -9.43 -1.30
C LEU A 225 5.02 -9.69 -2.54
N VAL A 226 4.71 -9.07 -3.68
CA VAL A 226 5.54 -9.19 -4.90
C VAL A 226 6.94 -8.62 -4.63
N ALA A 227 7.05 -7.46 -3.96
CA ALA A 227 8.35 -6.88 -3.61
C ALA A 227 9.18 -7.79 -2.69
N ALA A 228 8.55 -8.45 -1.71
CA ALA A 228 9.22 -9.41 -0.83
C ALA A 228 9.69 -10.66 -1.59
N LEU A 229 8.83 -11.22 -2.44
CA LEU A 229 9.15 -12.43 -3.19
C LEU A 229 10.19 -12.16 -4.28
N ALA A 230 10.21 -10.98 -4.90
CA ALA A 230 11.09 -10.70 -6.02
C ALA A 230 12.59 -10.86 -5.71
N THR A 231 12.98 -10.79 -4.43
CA THR A 231 14.38 -10.97 -4.00
C THR A 231 14.65 -12.34 -3.38
N VAL A 232 13.61 -13.16 -3.16
CA VAL A 232 13.69 -14.49 -2.53
C VAL A 232 13.40 -15.59 -3.54
N ASP A 233 12.28 -15.46 -4.25
CA ASP A 233 11.83 -16.35 -5.32
C ASP A 233 11.18 -15.50 -6.43
N PRO A 234 11.98 -15.04 -7.41
CA PRO A 234 11.50 -14.22 -8.52
C PRO A 234 10.40 -14.90 -9.34
N VAL A 235 10.41 -16.23 -9.47
CA VAL A 235 9.38 -16.96 -10.22
C VAL A 235 8.06 -16.93 -9.47
N ALA A 236 8.07 -17.17 -8.15
CA ALA A 236 6.87 -16.99 -7.33
C ALA A 236 6.37 -15.54 -7.37
N ALA A 237 7.27 -14.56 -7.33
CA ALA A 237 6.92 -13.14 -7.47
C ALA A 237 6.21 -12.84 -8.80
N ALA A 238 6.68 -13.44 -9.90
CA ALA A 238 6.04 -13.33 -11.21
C ALA A 238 4.62 -13.89 -11.20
N LEU A 239 4.41 -15.08 -10.61
CA LEU A 239 3.09 -15.70 -10.50
C LEU A 239 2.13 -14.86 -9.65
N VAL A 240 2.59 -14.34 -8.51
CA VAL A 240 1.78 -13.45 -7.66
C VAL A 240 1.46 -12.14 -8.37
N LEU A 241 2.40 -11.57 -9.12
CA LEU A 241 2.17 -10.36 -9.92
C LEU A 241 1.13 -10.60 -11.02
N LEU A 242 1.20 -11.73 -11.73
CA LEU A 242 0.21 -12.11 -12.74
C LEU A 242 -1.18 -12.33 -12.13
N ALA A 243 -1.26 -13.00 -10.98
CA ALA A 243 -2.51 -13.16 -10.24
C ALA A 243 -3.10 -11.82 -9.82
N LYS A 244 -2.25 -10.91 -9.31
CA LYS A 244 -2.63 -9.53 -8.95
C LYS A 244 -3.18 -8.76 -10.16
N LEU A 245 -2.51 -8.81 -11.32
CA LEU A 245 -2.98 -8.21 -12.57
C LEU A 245 -4.33 -8.82 -13.03
N GLY A 246 -4.51 -10.12 -12.85
CA GLY A 246 -5.79 -10.80 -13.07
C GLY A 246 -6.92 -10.18 -12.24
N CYS A 247 -6.71 -10.03 -10.93
CA CYS A 247 -7.66 -9.39 -10.02
C CYS A 247 -7.90 -7.90 -10.33
N GLU A 248 -6.88 -7.17 -10.81
CA GLU A 248 -7.03 -5.78 -11.25
C GLU A 248 -7.88 -5.70 -12.54
N SER A 249 -7.72 -6.67 -13.45
CA SER A 249 -8.42 -6.68 -14.73
C SER A 249 -9.93 -6.83 -14.57
N THR A 250 -10.41 -7.65 -13.62
CA THR A 250 -11.85 -7.89 -13.42
C THR A 250 -12.60 -6.60 -13.11
N GLN A 251 -11.95 -5.65 -12.43
CA GLN A 251 -12.54 -4.36 -12.08
C GLN A 251 -12.69 -3.40 -13.26
N ALA A 252 -12.00 -3.66 -14.38
CA ALA A 252 -12.14 -2.90 -15.61
C ALA A 252 -13.27 -3.42 -16.53
N HIS A 253 -13.75 -4.65 -16.32
CA HIS A 253 -14.72 -5.31 -17.20
C HIS A 253 -16.20 -5.04 -16.85
N GLY A 254 -16.49 -4.34 -15.74
CA GLY A 254 -17.85 -4.03 -15.30
C GLY A 254 -18.50 -2.79 -15.94
N SER A 255 -19.77 -2.55 -15.60
CA SER A 255 -20.53 -1.35 -16.02
C SER A 255 -20.33 -0.13 -15.09
N SER A 256 -19.59 -0.30 -14.00
CA SER A 256 -19.33 0.74 -12.99
C SER A 256 -18.58 1.95 -13.56
N VAL A 257 -18.76 3.12 -12.95
CA VAL A 257 -18.05 4.36 -13.34
C VAL A 257 -16.52 4.15 -13.39
N PRO A 258 -15.87 3.51 -12.39
CA PRO A 258 -14.44 3.22 -12.45
C PRO A 258 -14.02 2.33 -13.61
N ALA A 259 -14.84 1.33 -13.97
CA ALA A 259 -14.56 0.44 -15.09
C ALA A 259 -14.63 1.18 -16.43
N ARG A 260 -15.63 2.05 -16.60
CA ARG A 260 -15.78 2.90 -17.80
C ARG A 260 -14.66 3.95 -17.88
N LEU A 261 -14.24 4.53 -16.76
CA LEU A 261 -13.08 5.44 -16.70
C LEU A 261 -11.80 4.75 -17.20
N GLN A 262 -11.53 3.53 -16.73
CA GLN A 262 -10.36 2.74 -17.14
C GLN A 262 -10.40 2.32 -18.60
N ARG A 263 -11.58 2.00 -19.16
CA ARG A 263 -11.74 1.63 -20.58
C ARG A 263 -11.79 2.83 -21.53
N GLY A 264 -12.16 4.00 -21.03
CA GLY A 264 -12.26 5.24 -21.80
C GLY A 264 -11.08 6.19 -21.50
N PRO A 265 -11.30 7.30 -20.77
CA PRO A 265 -10.28 8.34 -20.58
C PRO A 265 -8.95 7.88 -19.99
N LEU A 266 -8.93 6.84 -19.15
CA LEU A 266 -7.73 6.32 -18.49
C LEU A 266 -7.14 5.09 -19.19
N ARG A 267 -7.64 4.73 -20.38
CA ARG A 267 -7.15 3.57 -21.15
C ARG A 267 -5.64 3.57 -21.38
N PRO A 268 -4.97 4.69 -21.70
CA PRO A 268 -3.51 4.68 -21.88
C PRO A 268 -2.77 4.28 -20.60
N LEU A 269 -3.20 4.81 -19.45
CA LEU A 269 -2.60 4.50 -18.16
C LEU A 269 -2.88 3.06 -17.71
N PHE A 270 -4.11 2.59 -17.95
CA PHE A 270 -4.48 1.19 -17.73
C PHE A 270 -3.63 0.26 -18.60
N THR A 271 -3.45 0.59 -19.88
CA THR A 271 -2.64 -0.22 -20.80
C THR A 271 -1.17 -0.23 -20.38
N ALA A 272 -0.62 0.93 -20.01
CA ALA A 272 0.74 1.04 -19.48
C ALA A 272 0.93 0.20 -18.22
N ARG A 273 0.00 0.23 -17.26
CA ARG A 273 0.02 -0.60 -16.05
C ARG A 273 0.18 -2.09 -16.39
N PHE A 274 -0.63 -2.60 -17.32
CA PHE A 274 -0.61 -4.02 -17.69
C PHE A 274 0.64 -4.40 -18.49
N LEU A 275 1.08 -3.55 -19.44
CA LEU A 275 2.32 -3.79 -20.19
C LEU A 275 3.54 -3.81 -19.27
N LEU A 276 3.65 -2.83 -18.36
CA LEU A 276 4.73 -2.79 -17.37
C LEU A 276 4.68 -4.01 -16.46
N GLY A 277 3.49 -4.39 -15.96
CA GLY A 277 3.32 -5.52 -15.06
C GLY A 277 3.62 -6.88 -15.70
N VAL A 278 3.13 -7.14 -16.91
CA VAL A 278 3.39 -8.40 -17.64
C VAL A 278 4.86 -8.49 -18.03
N THR A 279 5.47 -7.41 -18.49
CA THR A 279 6.90 -7.38 -18.83
C THR A 279 7.75 -7.60 -17.57
N ALA A 280 7.39 -6.97 -16.45
CA ALA A 280 8.06 -7.21 -15.17
C ALA A 280 7.95 -8.68 -14.73
N ALA A 281 6.77 -9.29 -14.84
CA ALA A 281 6.57 -10.70 -14.52
C ALA A 281 7.41 -11.64 -15.41
N ALA A 282 7.47 -11.37 -16.72
CA ALA A 282 8.30 -12.15 -17.65
C ALA A 282 9.79 -12.06 -17.29
N LEU A 283 10.28 -10.86 -16.95
CA LEU A 283 11.66 -10.66 -16.52
C LEU A 283 11.94 -11.27 -15.14
N LEU A 284 10.97 -11.27 -14.22
CA LEU A 284 11.10 -11.97 -12.94
C LEU A 284 11.19 -13.49 -13.11
N ALA A 285 10.53 -14.06 -14.12
CA ALA A 285 10.52 -15.51 -14.35
C ALA A 285 11.83 -16.07 -14.96
N GLY A 286 12.65 -15.24 -15.63
CA GLY A 286 13.88 -15.73 -16.26
C GLY A 286 14.80 -14.67 -16.87
N GLY A 287 14.55 -13.39 -16.60
CA GLY A 287 15.32 -12.26 -17.10
C GLY A 287 16.18 -11.59 -16.02
N PRO A 288 16.80 -10.45 -16.34
CA PRO A 288 17.57 -9.66 -15.39
C PRO A 288 16.67 -9.02 -14.31
N LEU A 289 17.02 -9.23 -13.04
CA LEU A 289 16.24 -8.79 -11.88
C LEU A 289 16.07 -7.26 -11.80
N TRP A 290 17.12 -6.48 -12.04
CA TRP A 290 17.06 -5.01 -11.88
C TRP A 290 16.06 -4.33 -12.83
N PRO A 291 16.06 -4.62 -14.15
CA PRO A 291 14.99 -4.18 -15.04
C PRO A 291 13.60 -4.67 -14.61
N ALA A 292 13.49 -5.90 -14.10
CA ALA A 292 12.23 -6.46 -13.62
C ALA A 292 11.66 -5.64 -12.45
N LEU A 293 12.50 -5.31 -11.45
CA LEU A 293 12.14 -4.49 -10.30
C LEU A 293 11.78 -3.05 -10.70
N ALA A 294 12.50 -2.46 -11.65
CA ALA A 294 12.21 -1.11 -12.14
C ALA A 294 10.86 -1.04 -12.85
N LEU A 295 10.56 -1.99 -13.74
CA LEU A 295 9.28 -2.08 -14.43
C LEU A 295 8.14 -2.42 -13.46
N PHE A 296 8.39 -3.27 -12.47
CA PHE A 296 7.44 -3.55 -11.41
C PHE A 296 7.10 -2.26 -10.64
N ALA A 297 8.09 -1.52 -10.14
CA ALA A 297 7.87 -0.27 -9.41
C ALA A 297 7.13 0.78 -10.26
N ALA A 298 7.48 0.93 -11.54
CA ALA A 298 6.77 1.82 -12.46
C ALA A 298 5.32 1.38 -12.70
N GLY A 299 5.08 0.07 -12.84
CA GLY A 299 3.76 -0.52 -12.96
C GLY A 299 2.91 -0.28 -11.70
N GLU A 300 3.49 -0.43 -10.52
CA GLU A 300 2.80 -0.16 -9.25
C GLU A 300 2.49 1.33 -9.05
N LEU A 301 3.37 2.24 -9.51
CA LEU A 301 3.05 3.67 -9.54
C LEU A 301 1.88 3.96 -10.50
N ALA A 302 1.87 3.37 -11.69
CA ALA A 302 0.75 3.50 -12.63
C ALA A 302 -0.55 2.96 -12.03
N GLU A 303 -0.49 1.87 -11.27
CA GLU A 303 -1.60 1.33 -10.49
C GLU A 303 -2.10 2.38 -9.48
N ARG A 304 -1.22 2.97 -8.66
CA ARG A 304 -1.63 3.99 -7.67
C ARG A 304 -2.23 5.22 -8.33
N LEU A 305 -1.78 5.60 -9.52
CA LEU A 305 -2.40 6.66 -10.30
C LEU A 305 -3.82 6.27 -10.76
N LEU A 306 -4.04 5.03 -11.20
CA LEU A 306 -5.40 4.56 -11.50
C LEU A 306 -6.28 4.53 -10.24
N PHE A 307 -5.73 4.08 -9.12
CA PHE A 307 -6.41 4.01 -7.82
C PHE A 307 -7.04 5.35 -7.42
N PHE A 308 -6.33 6.46 -7.63
CA PHE A 308 -6.84 7.80 -7.36
C PHE A 308 -7.69 8.38 -8.49
N ARG A 309 -7.35 8.14 -9.75
CA ARG A 309 -7.98 8.83 -10.89
C ARG A 309 -9.28 8.18 -11.36
N ALA A 310 -9.44 6.87 -11.15
CA ALA A 310 -10.60 6.10 -11.59
C ALA A 310 -11.72 6.03 -10.53
N VAL A 311 -11.53 6.65 -9.37
CA VAL A 311 -12.54 6.64 -8.30
C VAL A 311 -13.73 7.51 -8.67
N ASP A 312 -14.94 7.01 -8.39
CA ASP A 312 -16.14 7.83 -8.46
C ASP A 312 -16.25 8.72 -7.21
N ALA A 313 -16.46 10.02 -7.38
CA ALA A 313 -16.58 10.97 -6.28
C ALA A 313 -18.05 11.40 -6.18
N PRO A 314 -18.75 11.15 -5.04
CA PRO A 314 -20.11 11.61 -4.85
C PRO A 314 -20.16 13.14 -5.03
N LYS A 315 -21.04 13.62 -5.91
CA LYS A 315 -21.25 15.05 -6.12
C LYS A 315 -22.21 15.58 -5.08
N MET A 316 -21.85 16.62 -4.33
CA MET A 316 -22.83 17.37 -3.57
C MET A 316 -23.86 18.00 -4.53
N PRO A 317 -25.16 18.01 -4.20
CA PRO A 317 -26.16 18.74 -4.98
C PRO A 317 -25.74 20.22 -5.10
N GLY A 318 -25.73 20.75 -6.33
CA GLY A 318 -25.49 22.17 -6.58
C GLY A 318 -24.05 22.62 -6.83
N ASN A 319 -23.07 21.71 -6.95
CA ASN A 319 -21.72 22.12 -7.37
C ASN A 319 -21.73 22.38 -8.90
N PRO A 320 -21.54 23.63 -9.37
CA PRO A 320 -21.51 23.91 -10.80
C PRO A 320 -20.35 23.17 -11.46
N SER A 321 -20.55 22.75 -12.71
CA SER A 321 -19.45 22.35 -13.57
C SER A 321 -18.49 23.54 -13.70
N PRO A 322 -17.16 23.36 -13.53
CA PRO A 322 -16.23 24.35 -14.04
C PRO A 322 -16.40 24.50 -15.56
#